data_AF-A0A1W1DY85-F1
#
_entry.id   AF-A0A1W1DY85-F1
#
_cell.length_a   1.000
_cell.length_b   1.000
_cell.length_c   1.000
_cell.angle_alpha   90.00
_cell.angle_beta   90.00
_cell.angle_gamma   90.00
#
_symmetry.space_group_name_H-M   'P 1'
#
loop_
_entity.id
_entity.type
_entity.pdbx_description
1 polymer ?
#
loop_
_entity_poly.entity_id
_entity_poly.type
_entity_poly.pdbx_seq_one_letter_code
_entity_poly.pdbx_strand_id
1 'polypeptide(L)'
;MREHIDEQIIKHNGVPVFVVVPYEAYQALKKQKSGDWWGDDTPHEVVGSVEIDGLSPIKAWRLFLKLTQQQVADRIGMQQSAYARIENNKALPKQSTLINIAQGLGVSLEQLS
;
A
#
# COMPACT_ATOMS: atom_id res chain seq x y z
N MET A 1 23.92 -8.77 13.22
CA MET A 1 25.13 -8.65 12.38
C MET A 1 24.75 -7.71 11.25
N ARG A 2 25.40 -6.55 11.07
CA ARG A 2 25.10 -5.67 9.93
C ARG A 2 25.70 -6.33 8.70
N GLU A 3 24.87 -6.74 7.75
CA GLU A 3 25.38 -7.18 6.46
C GLU A 3 26.08 -5.98 5.81
N HIS A 4 27.37 -6.17 5.51
CA HIS A 4 28.15 -5.15 4.84
C HIS A 4 27.73 -5.16 3.37
N ILE A 5 26.98 -4.15 2.96
CA ILE A 5 26.66 -3.91 1.56
C ILE A 5 27.85 -3.14 0.97
N ASP A 6 28.22 -3.43 -0.27
CA ASP A 6 29.30 -2.72 -0.96
C ASP A 6 28.71 -1.52 -1.71
N GLU A 7 28.21 -0.53 -0.97
CA GLU A 7 27.57 0.64 -1.58
C GLU A 7 28.55 1.71 -2.06
N GLN A 8 28.18 2.37 -3.15
CA GLN A 8 28.83 3.59 -3.62
C GLN A 8 27.93 4.80 -3.33
N ILE A 9 28.45 5.77 -2.57
CA ILE A 9 27.72 7.01 -2.23
C ILE A 9 28.13 8.12 -3.20
N ILE A 10 27.17 8.65 -3.95
CA ILE A 10 27.34 9.82 -4.82
C ILE A 10 26.97 11.06 -4.02
N LYS A 11 27.90 12.02 -3.94
CA LYS A 11 27.74 13.28 -3.18
C LYS A 11 27.62 14.48 -4.11
N HIS A 12 26.79 15.45 -3.72
CA HIS A 12 26.71 16.77 -4.32
C HIS A 12 27.05 17.82 -3.25
N ASN A 13 28.05 18.67 -3.49
CA ASN A 13 28.57 19.62 -2.50
C ASN A 13 28.96 18.99 -1.15
N GLY A 14 29.54 17.79 -1.18
CA GLY A 14 29.94 17.04 0.03
C GLY A 14 28.79 16.34 0.76
N VAL A 15 27.54 16.57 0.34
CA VAL A 15 26.34 15.94 0.90
C VAL A 15 25.96 14.70 0.09
N PRO A 16 25.80 13.52 0.71
CA PRO A 16 25.25 12.33 0.05
C PRO A 16 23.89 12.61 -0.57
N VAL A 17 23.74 12.34 -1.86
CA VAL A 17 22.47 12.53 -2.59
C VAL A 17 21.95 11.25 -3.22
N PHE A 18 22.84 10.31 -3.58
CA PHE A 18 22.44 8.98 -4.06
C PHE A 18 23.32 7.89 -3.45
N VAL A 19 22.77 6.69 -3.33
CA VAL A 19 23.50 5.48 -2.96
C VAL A 19 23.25 4.43 -4.04
N VAL A 20 24.32 3.88 -4.60
CA VAL A 20 24.29 2.78 -5.57
C VAL A 20 24.66 1.52 -4.82
N VAL A 21 23.82 0.49 -4.92
CA VAL A 21 24.07 -0.82 -4.32
C VAL A 21 24.22 -1.87 -5.43
N PRO A 22 25.04 -2.92 -5.24
CA PRO A 22 25.08 -4.06 -6.15
C PRO A 22 23.69 -4.68 -6.32
N TYR A 23 23.37 -5.11 -7.53
CA TYR A 23 22.01 -5.57 -7.85
C TYR A 23 21.56 -6.76 -6.99
N GLU A 24 22.47 -7.70 -6.68
CA GLU A 24 22.18 -8.83 -5.79
C GLU A 24 21.85 -8.38 -4.36
N ALA A 25 22.55 -7.35 -3.85
CA ALA A 25 22.26 -6.77 -2.54
C ALA A 25 20.89 -6.05 -2.54
N TYR A 26 20.54 -5.35 -3.62
CA TYR A 26 19.20 -4.78 -3.79
C TYR A 26 18.11 -5.86 -3.79
N GLN A 27 18.33 -6.98 -4.49
CA GLN A 27 17.39 -8.09 -4.50
C GLN A 27 17.23 -8.74 -3.11
N ALA A 28 18.33 -8.91 -2.38
CA ALA A 28 18.29 -9.42 -1.01
C ALA A 28 17.52 -8.48 -0.08
N LEU A 29 17.76 -7.17 -0.16
CA LEU A 29 17.02 -6.15 0.59
C LEU A 29 15.52 -6.17 0.27
N LYS A 30 15.15 -6.30 -1.00
CA LYS A 30 13.73 -6.46 -1.41
C LYS A 30 13.10 -7.72 -0.81
N LYS A 31 13.81 -8.85 -0.84
CA LYS A 31 13.33 -10.13 -0.26
C LYS A 31 13.23 -10.09 1.26
N GLN A 32 14.14 -9.40 1.94
CA GLN A 32 14.12 -9.27 3.40
C GLN A 32 13.00 -8.33 3.89
N LYS A 33 12.60 -7.36 3.06
CA LYS A 33 11.49 -6.44 3.31
C LYS A 33 10.10 -7.00 2.99
N SER A 34 9.96 -8.29 2.64
CA SER A 34 8.65 -8.96 2.57
C SER A 34 8.00 -9.17 3.96
N GLY A 35 8.28 -8.27 4.91
CA GLY A 35 7.57 -8.08 6.17
C GLY A 35 6.86 -6.72 6.25
N ASP A 36 7.00 -5.84 5.24
CA ASP A 36 6.15 -4.65 5.12
C ASP A 36 4.74 -5.11 4.71
N TRP A 37 3.84 -5.00 5.68
CA TRP A 37 2.45 -5.47 5.71
C TRP A 37 1.57 -5.04 4.52
N TRP A 38 2.07 -4.18 3.66
CA TRP A 38 1.34 -3.59 2.53
C TRP A 38 1.73 -4.16 1.17
N GLY A 39 2.76 -5.01 1.06
CA GLY A 39 3.25 -5.51 -0.22
C GLY A 39 4.16 -4.51 -0.96
N ASP A 40 5.14 -5.03 -1.70
CA ASP A 40 6.26 -4.28 -2.33
C ASP A 40 5.81 -3.24 -3.39
N ASP A 41 4.54 -3.30 -3.82
CA ASP A 41 3.95 -2.41 -4.85
C ASP A 41 2.99 -1.35 -4.28
N THR A 42 2.91 -1.18 -2.96
CA THR A 42 2.03 -0.15 -2.37
C THR A 42 2.64 1.25 -2.48
N PRO A 43 1.96 2.21 -3.13
CA PRO A 43 2.44 3.58 -3.28
C PRO A 43 2.68 4.25 -1.92
N HIS A 44 3.71 5.09 -1.84
CA HIS A 44 4.04 5.82 -0.62
C HIS A 44 2.90 6.71 -0.14
N GLU A 45 2.12 7.27 -1.08
CA GLU A 45 0.92 8.06 -0.78
C GLU A 45 -0.15 7.25 -0.04
N VAL A 46 -0.33 5.98 -0.41
CA VAL A 46 -1.28 5.08 0.27
C VAL A 46 -0.80 4.78 1.69
N VAL A 47 0.50 4.48 1.86
CA VAL A 47 1.11 4.25 3.17
C VAL A 47 0.96 5.49 4.06
N GLY A 48 1.29 6.68 3.54
CA GLY A 48 1.13 7.94 4.27
C GLY A 48 -0.33 8.21 4.67
N SER A 49 -1.28 7.98 3.76
CA SER A 49 -2.71 8.11 4.07
C SER A 49 -3.18 7.21 5.20
N VAL A 50 -2.61 6.02 5.36
CA VAL A 50 -3.02 5.10 6.43
C VAL A 50 -2.30 5.41 7.73
N GLU A 51 -0.96 5.49 7.69
CA GLU A 51 -0.12 5.65 8.88
C GLU A 51 -0.16 7.07 9.47
N ILE A 52 -0.28 8.10 8.62
CA ILE A 52 -0.23 9.51 9.03
C ILE A 52 -1.64 10.08 9.13
N ASP A 53 -2.46 9.93 8.09
CA ASP A 53 -3.80 10.53 8.05
C ASP A 53 -4.87 9.67 8.75
N GLY A 54 -4.53 8.44 9.17
CA GLY A 54 -5.44 7.54 9.86
C GLY A 54 -6.60 7.03 9.00
N LEU A 55 -6.45 7.04 7.68
CA LEU A 55 -7.46 6.49 6.77
C LEU A 55 -7.44 4.96 6.80
N SER A 56 -8.59 4.33 6.57
CA SER A 56 -8.62 2.89 6.36
C SER A 56 -7.88 2.52 5.07
N PRO A 57 -7.23 1.33 5.00
CA PRO A 57 -6.59 0.81 3.79
C PRO A 57 -7.46 0.97 2.53
N ILE A 58 -8.72 0.58 2.65
CA ILE A 58 -9.72 0.62 1.57
C ILE A 58 -9.92 2.06 1.06
N LYS A 59 -10.06 3.02 1.99
CA LYS A 59 -10.29 4.42 1.64
C LYS A 59 -9.05 5.06 1.02
N ALA A 60 -7.87 4.74 1.55
CA ALA A 60 -6.59 5.23 1.01
C ALA A 60 -6.42 4.78 -0.45
N TRP A 61 -6.59 3.48 -0.72
CA TRP A 61 -6.53 2.93 -2.09
C TRP A 61 -7.57 3.54 -3.02
N ARG A 62 -8.83 3.69 -2.57
CA ARG A 62 -9.87 4.31 -3.39
C ARG A 62 -9.49 5.73 -3.80
N LEU A 63 -8.98 6.53 -2.86
CA LEU A 63 -8.59 7.92 -3.12
C LEU A 63 -7.38 8.00 -4.05
N PHE A 64 -6.37 7.15 -3.84
CA PHE A 64 -5.21 7.04 -4.72
C PHE A 64 -5.62 6.71 -6.17
N LEU A 65 -6.57 5.77 -6.34
CA LEU A 65 -7.13 5.38 -7.63
C LEU A 65 -8.14 6.39 -8.21
N LYS A 66 -8.41 7.49 -7.50
CA LYS A 66 -9.35 8.56 -7.88
C LYS A 66 -10.78 8.05 -8.14
N LEU A 67 -11.19 7.02 -7.40
CA LEU A 67 -12.53 6.44 -7.50
C LEU A 67 -13.48 7.07 -6.48
N THR A 68 -14.76 7.20 -6.84
CA THR A 68 -15.81 7.55 -5.89
C THR A 68 -16.28 6.31 -5.14
N GLN A 69 -16.92 6.51 -3.98
CA GLN A 69 -17.52 5.39 -3.23
C GLN A 69 -18.59 4.67 -4.05
N GLN A 70 -19.36 5.40 -4.86
CA GLN A 70 -20.38 4.83 -5.74
C GLN A 70 -19.74 3.93 -6.80
N GLN A 71 -18.65 4.39 -7.44
CA GLN A 71 -17.96 3.61 -8.47
C GLN A 71 -17.45 2.26 -7.95
N VAL A 72 -16.86 2.23 -6.75
CA VAL A 72 -16.39 0.96 -6.17
C VAL A 72 -17.57 0.09 -5.76
N ALA A 73 -18.61 0.67 -5.15
CA ALA A 73 -19.81 -0.03 -4.75
C ALA A 73 -20.51 -0.71 -5.96
N ASP A 74 -20.62 0.00 -7.09
CA ASP A 74 -21.18 -0.52 -8.34
C ASP A 74 -20.35 -1.70 -8.89
N ARG A 75 -19.01 -1.60 -8.86
CA ARG A 75 -18.11 -2.67 -9.32
C ARG A 75 -18.28 -3.98 -8.54
N ILE A 76 -18.63 -3.89 -7.25
CA ILE A 76 -18.74 -5.04 -6.35
C ILE A 76 -20.19 -5.44 -6.06
N GLY A 77 -21.17 -4.78 -6.69
CA GLY A 77 -22.60 -5.05 -6.49
C GLY A 77 -23.10 -4.73 -5.07
N MET A 78 -22.56 -3.68 -4.44
CA MET A 78 -22.93 -3.24 -3.08
C MET A 78 -23.63 -1.88 -3.10
N GLN A 79 -24.47 -1.60 -2.10
CA GLN A 79 -24.97 -0.24 -1.87
C GLN A 79 -23.84 0.70 -1.43
N GLN A 80 -23.78 1.91 -1.98
CA GLN A 80 -22.76 2.90 -1.63
C GLN A 80 -22.71 3.23 -0.13
N SER A 81 -23.86 3.26 0.54
CA SER A 81 -23.94 3.52 1.99
C SER A 81 -23.30 2.40 2.82
N ALA A 82 -23.44 1.14 2.39
CA ALA A 82 -22.79 -0.01 3.03
C ALA A 82 -21.27 0.04 2.83
N TYR A 83 -20.81 0.35 1.62
CA TYR A 83 -19.39 0.52 1.33
C TYR A 83 -18.78 1.67 2.15
N ALA A 84 -19.47 2.81 2.25
CA ALA A 84 -19.03 3.94 3.07
C ALA A 84 -18.93 3.59 4.57
N ARG A 85 -19.80 2.72 5.09
CA ARG A 85 -19.68 2.24 6.48
C ARG A 85 -18.43 1.39 6.70
N ILE A 86 -18.06 0.57 5.72
CA ILE A 86 -16.82 -0.23 5.74
C ILE A 86 -15.60 0.71 5.76
N GLU A 87 -15.54 1.69 4.85
CA GLU A 87 -14.41 2.64 4.79
C GLU A 87 -14.19 3.42 6.09
N ASN A 88 -15.26 3.70 6.84
CA ASN A 88 -15.19 4.46 8.08
C ASN A 88 -15.06 3.56 9.32
N ASN A 89 -14.70 2.28 9.15
CA ASN A 89 -14.57 1.27 10.23
C ASN A 89 -15.84 1.13 11.10
N LYS A 90 -17.01 1.50 10.56
CA LYS A 90 -18.32 1.35 11.23
C LYS A 90 -18.96 -0.01 11.00
N ALA A 91 -18.30 -0.87 10.22
CA ALA A 91 -18.67 -2.25 9.98
C ALA A 91 -17.40 -3.03 9.62
N LEU A 92 -17.10 -4.10 10.36
CA LEU A 92 -16.06 -5.06 9.99
C LEU A 92 -16.58 -5.90 8.81
N PRO A 93 -15.97 -5.81 7.61
CA PRO A 93 -16.41 -6.60 6.47
C PRO A 93 -16.08 -8.08 6.70
N LYS A 94 -16.93 -8.98 6.20
CA LYS A 94 -16.57 -10.40 6.10
C LYS A 94 -15.40 -10.55 5.13
N GLN A 95 -14.61 -11.61 5.28
CA GLN A 95 -13.50 -11.91 4.37
C GLN A 95 -13.93 -11.94 2.90
N SER A 96 -15.10 -12.53 2.60
CA SER A 96 -15.66 -12.53 1.23
C SER A 96 -15.92 -11.13 0.69
N THR A 97 -16.36 -10.20 1.55
CA THR A 97 -16.58 -8.80 1.18
C THR A 97 -15.26 -8.08 0.95
N LEU A 98 -14.24 -8.35 1.78
CA LEU A 98 -12.91 -7.77 1.61
C LEU A 98 -12.24 -8.22 0.30
N ILE A 99 -12.39 -9.50 -0.06
CA ILE A 99 -11.95 -10.04 -1.36
C ILE A 99 -12.64 -9.30 -2.52
N ASN A 100 -13.96 -9.12 -2.47
CA ASN A 100 -14.68 -8.40 -3.52
C ASN A 100 -14.23 -6.93 -3.62
N ILE A 101 -13.95 -6.27 -2.49
CA ILE A 101 -13.43 -4.90 -2.47
C ILE A 101 -12.03 -4.85 -3.11
N ALA A 102 -11.14 -5.79 -2.77
CA ALA A 102 -9.81 -5.89 -3.38
C ALA A 102 -9.92 -6.03 -4.90
N GLN A 103 -10.80 -6.92 -5.38
CA GLN A 103 -11.09 -7.09 -6.80
C GLN A 103 -11.66 -5.82 -7.44
N GLY A 104 -12.58 -5.12 -6.78
CA GLY A 104 -13.18 -3.88 -7.30
C GLY A 104 -12.20 -2.71 -7.40
N LEU A 105 -11.19 -2.70 -6.52
CA LEU A 105 -10.08 -1.73 -6.54
C LEU A 105 -8.93 -2.16 -7.46
N GLY A 106 -8.83 -3.45 -7.80
CA GLY A 106 -7.72 -3.99 -8.60
C GLY A 106 -6.43 -4.13 -7.81
N VAL A 107 -6.53 -4.44 -6.51
CA VAL A 107 -5.40 -4.62 -5.59
C VAL A 107 -5.43 -6.01 -4.97
N SER A 108 -4.31 -6.43 -4.37
CA SER A 108 -4.24 -7.67 -3.60
C SER A 108 -5.02 -7.56 -2.29
N LEU A 109 -5.38 -8.70 -1.69
CA LEU A 109 -6.09 -8.71 -0.42
C LEU A 109 -5.19 -8.21 0.71
N GLU A 110 -3.91 -8.56 0.64
CA GLU A 110 -2.85 -8.20 1.56
C GLU A 110 -2.67 -6.68 1.65
N GLN A 111 -2.94 -5.96 0.55
CA GLN A 111 -2.92 -4.50 0.50
C GLN A 111 -4.08 -3.80 1.24
N LEU A 112 -5.09 -4.56 1.69
CA LEU A 112 -6.26 -4.04 2.40
C LEU A 112 -6.35 -4.50 3.87
N SER A 113 -5.44 -5.38 4.30
CA SER A 113 -5.44 -6.02 5.62
C SER A 113 -4.56 -5.33 6.65
#